data_AF-A0A840IK69-F1
#
_entry.id   AF-A0A840IK69-F1
#
_cell.length_a   1.000
_cell.length_b   1.000
_cell.length_c   1.000
_cell.angle_alpha   90.00
_cell.angle_beta   90.00
_cell.angle_gamma   90.00
#
_symmetry.space_group_name_H-M   'P 1'
#
loop_
_entity.id
_entity.type
_entity.pdbx_description
1 polymer ?
#
loop_
_entity_poly.entity_id
_entity_poly.type
_entity_poly.pdbx_seq_one_letter_code
_entity_poly.pdbx_strand_id
1 'polypeptide(L)'
;MDELLKLSADAGVEVTAAETALEDEMPQAARDALDRADDLLAALRERWPSMSPAERTVIGNAAAAVRRRRDAVAARVPVRRVLSDAPAEHDPEQDEDPEA
;
A
#
# COMPACT_ATOMS: atom_id res chain seq x y z
N MET A 1 -8.02 14.45 -13.86
CA MET A 1 -7.10 13.59 -14.64
C MET A 1 -5.61 13.78 -14.34
N ASP A 2 -4.97 14.91 -14.68
CA ASP A 2 -3.49 15.06 -14.58
C ASP A 2 -2.92 14.74 -13.19
N GLU A 3 -3.54 15.29 -12.15
CA GLU A 3 -3.18 14.99 -10.76
C GLU A 3 -3.32 13.50 -10.38
N LEU A 4 -4.30 12.79 -10.97
CA LEU A 4 -4.52 11.37 -10.69
C LEU A 4 -3.44 10.51 -11.35
N LEU A 5 -3.03 10.89 -12.56
CA LEU A 5 -1.90 10.28 -13.25
C LEU A 5 -0.60 10.57 -12.51
N LYS A 6 -0.42 11.79 -12.01
CA LYS A 6 0.72 12.17 -11.17
C LYS A 6 0.80 11.32 -9.90
N LEU A 7 -0.29 11.19 -9.13
CA LEU A 7 -0.34 10.33 -7.95
C LEU A 7 0.04 8.88 -8.27
N SER A 8 -0.46 8.35 -9.38
CA SER A 8 -0.13 6.99 -9.83
C SER A 8 1.34 6.86 -10.23
N ALA A 9 1.91 7.87 -10.87
CA ALA A 9 3.31 7.91 -11.27
C ALA A 9 4.24 8.04 -10.06
N ASP A 10 3.93 8.93 -9.12
CA ASP A 10 4.70 9.14 -7.89
C ASP A 10 4.75 7.84 -7.07
N ALA A 11 3.63 7.10 -6.97
CA ALA A 11 3.62 5.79 -6.33
C ALA A 11 4.56 4.79 -7.05
N GLY A 12 4.61 4.81 -8.38
CA GLY A 12 5.54 4.00 -9.16
C GLY A 12 7.02 4.38 -8.96
N VAL A 13 7.30 5.67 -8.74
CA VAL A 13 8.65 6.16 -8.40
C VAL A 13 9.09 5.60 -7.04
N GLU A 14 8.22 5.64 -6.03
CA GLU A 14 8.53 5.09 -4.70
C GLU A 14 8.74 3.57 -4.74
N VAL A 15 7.96 2.83 -5.54
CA VAL A 15 8.22 1.40 -5.76
C VAL A 15 9.58 1.15 -6.40
N THR A 16 9.99 1.99 -7.35
CA THR A 16 11.32 1.90 -7.99
C THR A 16 12.42 2.24 -6.99
N ALA A 17 12.22 3.24 -6.12
CA ALA A 17 13.13 3.55 -5.03
C ALA A 17 13.26 2.38 -4.04
N ALA A 18 12.17 1.66 -3.76
CA ALA A 18 12.21 0.45 -2.95
C ALA A 18 12.99 -0.70 -3.62
N GLU A 19 12.82 -0.88 -4.93
CA GLU A 19 13.61 -1.85 -5.73
C GLU A 19 15.12 -1.54 -5.64
N THR A 20 15.51 -0.29 -5.90
CA THR A 20 16.91 0.17 -5.80
C THR A 20 17.46 -0.02 -4.38
N ALA A 21 16.69 0.35 -3.35
CA ALA A 21 17.13 0.17 -1.97
C ALA A 21 17.35 -1.31 -1.59
N LEU A 22 16.60 -2.25 -2.18
CA LEU A 22 16.86 -3.67 -1.98
C LEU A 22 18.12 -4.16 -2.72
N GLU A 23 18.40 -3.61 -3.91
CA GLU A 23 19.63 -3.87 -4.65
C GLU A 23 20.86 -3.36 -3.89
N ASP A 24 20.73 -2.23 -3.19
CA ASP A 24 21.76 -1.61 -2.36
C ASP A 24 21.86 -2.19 -0.93
N GLU A 25 21.18 -3.30 -0.64
CA GLU A 25 21.14 -3.94 0.69
C GLU A 25 20.63 -3.02 1.83
N MET A 26 19.74 -2.08 1.51
CA MET A 26 19.14 -1.11 2.43
C MET A 26 17.66 -1.43 2.73
N PRO A 27 17.34 -2.51 3.48
CA PRO A 27 15.96 -2.96 3.67
C PRO A 27 15.10 -1.98 4.46
N GLN A 28 15.67 -1.08 5.26
CA GLN A 28 14.89 -0.03 5.92
C GLN A 28 14.43 1.04 4.93
N ALA A 29 15.32 1.52 4.07
CA ALA A 29 14.97 2.49 3.03
C ALA A 29 13.93 1.89 2.05
N ALA A 30 14.03 0.60 1.74
CA ALA A 30 13.04 -0.11 0.96
C ALA A 30 11.65 -0.09 1.62
N ARG A 31 11.56 -0.31 2.94
CA ARG A 31 10.29 -0.21 3.68
C ARG A 31 9.72 1.19 3.66
N ASP A 32 10.54 2.19 3.98
CA ASP A 32 10.09 3.58 4.03
C ASP A 32 9.57 4.06 2.65
N ALA A 33 10.17 3.57 1.56
CA ALA A 33 9.68 3.83 0.20
C ALA A 33 8.38 3.09 -0.11
N LEU A 34 8.21 1.83 0.31
CA LEU A 34 6.94 1.12 0.15
C LEU A 34 5.81 1.78 0.95
N ASP A 35 6.08 2.28 2.15
CA ASP A 35 5.11 3.01 2.97
C ASP A 35 4.64 4.28 2.24
N ARG A 36 5.57 5.06 1.65
CA ARG A 36 5.22 6.22 0.82
C ARG A 36 4.41 5.84 -0.42
N ALA A 37 4.74 4.72 -1.07
CA ALA A 37 3.96 4.22 -2.20
C ALA A 37 2.52 3.87 -1.79
N ASP A 38 2.36 3.27 -0.60
CA ASP A 38 1.06 2.90 -0.05
C ASP A 38 0.21 4.14 0.30
N ASP A 39 0.83 5.18 0.87
CA ASP A 39 0.18 6.47 1.14
C ASP A 39 -0.36 7.12 -0.15
N LEU A 40 0.44 7.12 -1.22
CA LEU A 40 0.03 7.67 -2.52
C LEU A 40 -1.10 6.86 -3.17
N LEU A 41 -1.05 5.53 -3.05
CA LEU A 41 -2.11 4.64 -3.52
C LEU A 41 -3.40 4.78 -2.68
N ALA A 42 -3.29 5.09 -1.39
CA ALA A 42 -4.41 5.40 -0.52
C ALA A 42 -5.06 6.73 -0.91
N ALA A 43 -4.27 7.80 -1.11
CA ALA A 43 -4.77 9.08 -1.62
C ALA A 43 -5.49 8.94 -2.97
N LEU A 44 -4.98 8.09 -3.87
CA LEU A 44 -5.65 7.79 -5.12
C LEU A 44 -6.99 7.06 -4.92
N ARG A 45 -7.05 6.13 -3.95
CA ARG A 45 -8.26 5.40 -3.58
C ARG A 45 -9.33 6.30 -2.99
N GLU A 46 -8.94 7.28 -2.17
CA GLU A 46 -9.86 8.28 -1.60
C GLU A 46 -10.54 9.12 -2.69
N ARG A 47 -9.83 9.41 -3.78
CA ARG A 47 -10.39 10.15 -4.94
C ARG A 47 -11.26 9.29 -5.85
N TRP A 48 -11.22 7.95 -5.72
CA TRP A 48 -11.94 7.03 -6.61
C TRP A 48 -13.46 7.28 -6.75
N PRO A 49 -14.21 7.60 -5.68
CA PRO A 49 -15.65 7.83 -5.77
C PRO A 49 -16.03 9.03 -6.63
N SER A 50 -15.16 10.05 -6.71
CA SER A 50 -15.41 11.27 -7.51
C SER A 50 -14.95 11.16 -8.97
N MET A 51 -14.20 10.11 -9.33
CA MET A 51 -13.74 9.90 -10.71
C MET A 51 -14.88 9.50 -11.65
N SER A 52 -14.83 10.02 -12.88
CA SER A 52 -15.66 9.55 -13.98
C SER A 52 -15.33 8.09 -14.37
N PRO A 53 -16.24 7.36 -15.06
CA PRO A 53 -15.95 6.00 -15.53
C PRO A 53 -14.71 5.89 -16.44
N ALA A 54 -14.45 6.92 -17.26
CA ALA A 54 -13.28 6.98 -18.12
C ALA A 54 -11.99 7.13 -17.31
N GLU A 55 -11.99 8.01 -16.29
CA GLU A 55 -10.87 8.16 -15.37
C GLU A 55 -10.60 6.86 -14.60
N ARG A 56 -11.64 6.21 -14.06
CA ARG A 56 -11.48 4.93 -13.35
C ARG A 56 -10.86 3.84 -14.21
N THR A 57 -11.18 3.79 -15.50
CA THR A 57 -10.57 2.82 -16.42
C THR A 57 -9.07 3.04 -16.56
N VAL A 58 -8.66 4.28 -16.84
CA VAL A 58 -7.24 4.62 -17.05
C VAL A 58 -6.45 4.47 -15.75
N ILE A 59 -6.94 5.09 -14.67
CA ILE A 59 -6.28 5.12 -13.38
C ILE A 59 -6.28 3.73 -12.73
N GLY A 60 -7.36 2.97 -12.84
CA GLY A 60 -7.44 1.61 -12.31
C GLY A 60 -6.38 0.69 -12.91
N ASN A 61 -6.17 0.76 -14.22
CA ASN A 61 -5.14 -0.03 -14.90
C ASN A 61 -3.72 0.39 -14.48
N ALA A 62 -3.45 1.70 -14.40
CA ALA A 62 -2.17 2.23 -13.95
C ALA A 62 -1.87 1.81 -12.50
N ALA A 63 -2.81 2.05 -11.59
CA ALA A 63 -2.67 1.72 -10.17
C ALA A 63 -2.54 0.20 -9.94
N ALA A 64 -3.24 -0.64 -10.72
CA ALA A 64 -3.11 -2.09 -10.63
C ALA A 64 -1.70 -2.58 -11.01
N ALA A 65 -1.08 -1.97 -12.03
CA ALA A 65 0.30 -2.30 -12.40
C ALA A 65 1.30 -1.91 -11.29
N VAL A 66 1.11 -0.74 -10.66
CA VAL A 66 1.93 -0.28 -9.54
C VAL A 66 1.77 -1.20 -8.33
N ARG A 67 0.53 -1.55 -7.95
CA ARG A 67 0.24 -2.47 -6.83
C ARG A 67 0.92 -3.83 -7.01
N ARG A 68 0.83 -4.42 -8.21
CA ARG A 68 1.52 -5.70 -8.49
C ARG A 68 3.03 -5.62 -8.29
N ARG A 69 3.67 -4.53 -8.73
CA ARG A 69 5.11 -4.32 -8.50
C ARG A 69 5.40 -4.13 -7.02
N ARG A 70 4.66 -3.26 -6.34
CA ARG A 70 4.76 -3.02 -4.88
C ARG A 70 4.70 -4.33 -4.10
N ASP A 71 3.74 -5.20 -4.41
CA ASP A 71 3.57 -6.49 -3.72
C ASP A 71 4.75 -7.45 -3.98
N ALA A 72 5.27 -7.48 -5.20
CA ALA A 72 6.46 -8.26 -5.54
C ALA A 72 7.72 -7.77 -4.80
N VAL A 73 7.86 -6.45 -4.62
CA VAL A 73 8.96 -5.86 -3.85
C VAL A 73 8.79 -6.14 -2.36
N ALA A 74 7.59 -5.93 -1.82
CA ALA A 74 7.28 -6.18 -0.42
C ALA A 74 7.56 -7.63 -0.01
N ALA A 75 7.27 -8.60 -0.88
CA ALA A 75 7.57 -10.02 -0.63
C ALA A 75 9.08 -10.32 -0.50
N ARG A 76 9.95 -9.45 -1.04
CA ARG A 76 11.41 -9.57 -0.96
C ARG A 76 12.00 -8.84 0.25
N VAL A 77 11.26 -7.92 0.87
CA VAL A 77 11.73 -7.18 2.04
C VAL A 77 11.80 -8.13 3.24
N PRO A 78 12.95 -8.24 3.93
CA PRO A 78 13.07 -9.10 5.10
C PRO A 78 12.01 -8.76 6.16
N VAL A 79 11.37 -9.74 6.77
CA VAL A 79 10.43 -9.48 7.88
C VAL A 79 11.22 -9.08 9.13
N ARG A 80 10.87 -7.97 9.78
CA ARG A 80 11.38 -7.68 11.12
C ARG A 80 10.79 -8.73 12.07
N ARG A 81 11.60 -9.67 12.55
CA ARG A 81 11.27 -10.38 13.78
C ARG A 81 11.37 -9.40 14.92
N VAL A 82 10.24 -8.81 15.30
CA VAL A 82 10.13 -8.13 16.60
C VAL A 82 10.10 -9.25 17.64
N LEU A 83 11.10 -9.29 18.51
CA LEU A 83 11.03 -10.08 19.75
C LEU A 83 10.10 -9.34 20.71
N SER A 84 8.80 -9.38 20.47
CA SER A 84 7.79 -8.98 21.45
C SER A 84 6.96 -10.20 21.78
N ASP A 85 7.35 -10.89 22.84
CA ASP A 85 6.50 -11.88 23.50
C ASP A 85 5.47 -11.09 24.31
N ALA A 86 4.30 -10.88 23.74
CA ALA A 86 3.10 -10.50 24.46
C ALA A 86 1.91 -11.11 23.70
N PRO A 87 1.27 -12.17 24.24
CA PRO A 87 0.06 -12.68 23.62
C PRO A 87 -1.00 -11.59 23.63
N ALA A 88 -1.73 -11.45 22.52
CA ALA A 88 -2.91 -10.61 22.46
C ALA A 88 -3.93 -11.13 23.48
N GLU A 89 -4.19 -10.35 24.53
CA GLU A 89 -5.28 -10.61 25.46
C GLU A 89 -6.59 -10.40 24.68
N HIS A 90 -7.30 -11.50 24.45
CA HIS A 90 -8.61 -11.51 23.81
C HIS A 90 -9.62 -11.08 24.87
N ASP A 91 -10.20 -9.90 24.72
CA ASP A 91 -11.31 -9.41 25.54
C ASP A 91 -12.63 -10.01 25.01
N PRO A 92 -13.32 -10.91 25.74
CA PRO A 92 -14.56 -11.51 25.31
C PRO A 92 -15.75 -10.78 25.96
N GLU A 93 -16.11 -9.61 25.45
CA GLU A 93 -17.42 -9.00 25.70
C GLU A 93 -18.04 -8.53 24.37
N GLN A 94 -18.51 -9.51 23.59
CA GLN A 94 -19.53 -9.31 22.56
C GLN A 94 -20.65 -10.35 22.76
N ASP A 95 -21.49 -10.15 23.78
CA ASP A 95 -22.77 -10.85 23.88
C ASP A 95 -23.87 -10.00 23.21
N GLU A 96 -24.07 -10.33 21.93
CA GLU A 96 -25.34 -10.53 21.21
C GLU A 96 -26.37 -9.38 21.07
N ASP A 97 -26.68 -9.08 19.81
CA ASP A 97 -27.78 -8.22 19.34
C ASP A 97 -29.17 -8.67 19.84
N PRO A 98 -30.13 -7.74 20.02
CA PRO A 98 -31.47 -8.06 20.49
C PRO A 98 -32.38 -8.41 19.30
N GLU A 99 -32.81 -9.66 19.17
CA GLU A 99 -33.91 -10.04 18.26
C GLU A 99 -34.98 -10.92 18.92
N ALA A 100 -36.18 -10.31 19.00
CA ALA A 100 -37.55 -10.84 19.00
C ALA A 100 -38.09 -11.65 20.19
#